data_AF-A0A358QJ06-F1
#
_entry.id   AF-A0A358QJ06-F1
#
_cell.length_a   1.000
_cell.length_b   1.000
_cell.length_c   1.000
_cell.angle_alpha   90.00
_cell.angle_beta   90.00
_cell.angle_gamma   90.00
#
_symmetry.space_group_name_H-M   'P 1'
#
loop_
_entity.id
_entity.type
_entity.pdbx_description
1 polymer ?
#
loop_
_entity_poly.entity_id
_entity_poly.type
_entity_poly.pdbx_seq_one_letter_code
_entity_poly.pdbx_strand_id
1 'polypeptide(L)'
;EVMAGLRDGWRGTLRLCFQPAEERATGALPMIGDGALDGVDHALGLHLWTPLDVGRVAVTGGSLFGSADEFRIAVRGTGGHGGLPHLSVDPVVAAAHVVVALQTLVAREVAPDRSAVVSVGLIQGGQAHNVIAREVELRGTVRAPDQELRERLMRRVEEVARAVATGLRAEVEFEMVAGCPPVVNDPASAEVVRRAAVEAVGEANVEVARPITVGDDMACFLERVSGCYYLVGAGDPAKAVRPPHHHADFDIDERALPVGVSTSTRALLAWLR
;
A
#
# COMPACT_ATOMS: atom_id res chain seq x y z
N GLU A 1 25.46 -16.54 2.77
CA GLU A 1 26.15 -17.82 2.99
C GLU A 1 25.53 -18.97 2.19
N VAL A 2 24.24 -19.28 2.37
CA VAL A 2 23.55 -20.40 1.69
C VAL A 2 23.77 -20.41 0.16
N MET A 3 23.37 -19.35 -0.54
CA MET A 3 23.50 -19.28 -2.01
C MET A 3 24.96 -19.30 -2.50
N ALA A 4 25.88 -18.77 -1.69
CA ALA A 4 27.32 -18.79 -1.99
C ALA A 4 27.90 -20.20 -1.85
N GLY A 5 27.50 -20.95 -0.82
CA GLY A 5 27.87 -22.36 -0.64
C GLY A 5 27.31 -23.28 -1.74
N LEU A 6 26.24 -22.86 -2.42
CA LEU A 6 25.63 -23.56 -3.54
C LEU A 6 26.07 -23.04 -4.91
N ARG A 7 27.12 -22.22 -5.00
CA ARG A 7 27.47 -21.47 -6.22
C ARG A 7 27.53 -22.32 -7.49
N ASP A 8 28.12 -23.50 -7.42
CA ASP A 8 28.30 -24.39 -8.59
C ASP A 8 26.98 -24.95 -9.13
N GLY A 9 25.94 -24.95 -8.31
CA GLY A 9 24.60 -25.48 -8.61
C GLY A 9 23.62 -24.50 -9.21
N TRP A 10 24.04 -23.27 -9.58
CA TRP A 10 23.20 -22.29 -10.26
C TRP A 10 24.01 -21.38 -11.22
N ARG A 11 23.33 -20.67 -12.11
CA ARG A 11 23.87 -19.78 -13.14
C ARG A 11 23.18 -18.41 -13.07
N GLY A 12 23.81 -17.39 -13.65
CA GLY A 12 23.35 -16.01 -13.55
C GLY A 12 23.87 -15.28 -12.31
N THR A 13 23.14 -14.23 -11.92
CA THR A 13 23.54 -13.25 -10.91
C THR A 13 22.47 -13.12 -9.84
N LEU A 14 22.89 -13.12 -8.56
CA LEU A 14 22.03 -12.80 -7.43
C LEU A 14 22.47 -11.45 -6.86
N ARG A 15 21.54 -10.49 -6.82
CA ARG A 15 21.75 -9.19 -6.15
C ARG A 15 20.98 -9.19 -4.83
N LEU A 16 21.68 -8.94 -3.73
CA LEU A 16 21.04 -8.73 -2.43
C LEU A 16 20.78 -7.24 -2.25
N CYS A 17 19.51 -6.87 -2.12
CA CYS A 17 19.07 -5.48 -1.94
C CYS A 17 18.78 -5.24 -0.46
N PHE A 18 19.56 -4.38 0.20
CA PHE A 18 19.35 -3.99 1.59
C PHE A 18 18.72 -2.60 1.61
N GLN A 19 17.40 -2.56 1.64
CA GLN A 19 16.63 -1.34 1.46
C GLN A 19 16.43 -0.58 2.78
N PRO A 20 16.72 0.74 2.84
CA PRO A 20 16.36 1.59 3.97
C PRO A 20 14.97 2.21 3.80
N ALA A 21 14.42 2.80 4.87
CA ALA A 21 13.28 3.74 4.81
C ALA A 21 11.95 3.20 4.21
N GLU A 22 11.72 1.89 4.29
CA GLU A 22 10.45 1.24 3.89
C GLU A 22 9.25 1.81 4.65
N GLU A 23 9.35 2.01 5.97
CA GLU A 23 8.25 2.52 6.82
C GLU A 23 7.71 3.91 6.41
N ARG A 24 8.44 4.64 5.56
CA ARG A 24 8.02 5.92 4.99
C ARG A 24 7.65 5.83 3.50
N ALA A 25 7.79 4.65 2.91
CA ALA A 25 7.70 4.37 1.48
C ALA A 25 8.63 5.26 0.63
N THR A 26 9.83 5.57 1.15
CA THR A 26 10.81 6.45 0.48
C THR A 26 12.13 5.74 0.16
N GLY A 27 12.22 4.43 0.37
CA GLY A 27 13.44 3.66 0.19
C GLY A 27 13.65 3.16 -1.22
N ALA A 28 12.59 2.59 -1.80
CA ALA A 28 12.68 1.84 -3.04
C ALA A 28 13.07 2.72 -4.23
N LEU A 29 12.37 3.85 -4.43
CA LEU A 29 12.55 4.70 -5.60
C LEU A 29 13.98 5.27 -5.74
N PRO A 30 14.61 5.82 -4.68
CA PRO A 30 16.01 6.24 -4.76
C PRO A 30 16.95 5.10 -5.13
N MET A 31 16.80 3.92 -4.51
CA MET A 31 17.64 2.77 -4.84
C MET A 31 17.50 2.34 -6.29
N ILE A 32 16.27 2.32 -6.80
CA ILE A 32 15.99 2.01 -8.21
C ILE A 32 16.63 3.07 -9.11
N GLY A 33 16.56 4.36 -8.75
CA GLY A 33 17.24 5.46 -9.45
C GLY A 33 18.76 5.30 -9.51
N ASP A 34 19.35 4.70 -8.46
CA ASP A 34 20.78 4.37 -8.37
C ASP A 34 21.14 3.01 -8.99
N GLY A 35 20.25 2.40 -9.77
CA GLY A 35 20.51 1.19 -10.55
C GLY A 35 20.30 -0.13 -9.80
N ALA A 36 19.57 -0.13 -8.67
CA ALA A 36 19.28 -1.36 -7.93
C ALA A 36 18.60 -2.45 -8.77
N LEU A 37 17.87 -2.06 -9.83
CA LEU A 37 17.20 -2.99 -10.77
C LEU A 37 17.92 -3.17 -12.11
N ASP A 38 19.08 -2.55 -12.32
CA ASP A 38 19.77 -2.65 -13.61
C ASP A 38 20.18 -4.10 -13.90
N GLY A 39 19.65 -4.66 -14.99
CA GLY A 39 19.88 -6.05 -15.40
C GLY A 39 19.23 -7.11 -14.50
N VAL A 40 18.19 -6.75 -13.74
CA VAL A 40 17.42 -7.68 -12.90
C VAL A 40 16.20 -8.18 -13.67
N ASP A 41 16.05 -9.50 -13.81
CA ASP A 41 14.89 -10.12 -14.45
C ASP A 41 13.72 -10.32 -13.47
N HIS A 42 14.04 -10.68 -12.22
CA HIS A 42 13.06 -10.98 -11.18
C HIS A 42 13.40 -10.34 -9.83
N ALA A 43 12.38 -9.82 -9.14
CA ALA A 43 12.49 -9.37 -7.76
C ALA A 43 11.78 -10.33 -6.79
N LEU A 44 12.41 -10.61 -5.66
CA LEU A 44 11.86 -11.45 -4.60
C LEU A 44 12.05 -10.77 -3.26
N GLY A 45 10.99 -10.70 -2.48
CA GLY A 45 11.03 -10.25 -1.09
C GLY A 45 10.08 -11.07 -0.24
N LEU A 46 10.16 -10.90 1.08
CA LEU A 46 9.22 -11.47 2.02
C LEU A 46 8.94 -10.49 3.15
N HIS A 47 7.78 -10.65 3.77
CA HIS A 47 7.43 -9.99 5.03
C HIS A 47 7.13 -11.03 6.10
N LEU A 48 7.70 -10.87 7.30
CA LEU A 48 7.29 -11.68 8.46
C LEU A 48 5.90 -11.23 8.92
N TRP A 49 4.97 -12.16 9.14
CA TRP A 49 3.57 -11.82 9.40
C TRP A 49 3.08 -12.42 10.70
N THR A 50 2.98 -11.61 11.77
CA THR A 50 2.56 -12.08 13.10
C THR A 50 1.11 -12.58 13.19
N PRO A 51 0.15 -12.12 12.35
CA PRO A 51 -1.17 -12.74 12.29
C PRO A 51 -1.15 -14.17 11.72
N LEU A 52 -0.11 -14.56 10.99
CA LEU A 52 0.05 -15.90 10.43
C LEU A 52 0.91 -16.77 11.35
N ASP A 53 0.44 -17.98 11.66
CA ASP A 53 1.15 -18.91 12.55
C ASP A 53 2.52 -19.29 11.98
N VAL A 54 3.52 -19.40 12.86
CA VAL A 54 4.86 -19.85 12.50
C VAL A 54 4.84 -21.22 11.81
N GLY A 55 5.69 -21.38 10.80
CA GLY A 55 5.72 -22.58 9.95
C GLY A 55 4.78 -22.53 8.75
N ARG A 56 3.97 -21.47 8.60
CA ARG A 56 3.13 -21.25 7.42
C ARG A 56 3.72 -20.22 6.48
N VAL A 57 3.33 -20.33 5.21
CA VAL A 57 3.66 -19.36 4.15
C VAL A 57 2.38 -18.97 3.42
N ALA A 58 2.16 -17.68 3.21
CA ALA A 58 1.05 -17.19 2.40
C ALA A 58 1.57 -16.48 1.15
N VAL A 59 1.05 -16.87 -0.02
CA VAL A 59 1.43 -16.30 -1.31
C VAL A 59 0.20 -16.21 -2.20
N THR A 60 0.15 -15.20 -3.05
CA THR A 60 -0.89 -15.04 -4.07
C THR A 60 -0.30 -14.47 -5.34
N GLY A 61 -0.85 -14.87 -6.50
CA GLY A 61 -0.69 -14.13 -7.74
C GLY A 61 -1.64 -12.94 -7.74
N GLY A 62 -1.18 -11.77 -8.17
CA GLY A 62 -1.94 -10.53 -8.06
C GLY A 62 -1.73 -9.81 -6.73
N SER A 63 -2.72 -9.05 -6.29
CA SER A 63 -2.62 -8.14 -5.14
C SER A 63 -2.33 -8.87 -3.82
N LEU A 64 -1.22 -8.53 -3.18
CA LEU A 64 -0.92 -8.91 -1.80
C LEU A 64 -1.28 -7.77 -0.84
N PHE A 65 -0.74 -6.58 -1.11
CA PHE A 65 -0.92 -5.37 -0.32
C PHE A 65 -1.54 -4.27 -1.19
N GLY A 66 -2.40 -3.45 -0.58
CA GLY A 66 -3.02 -2.31 -1.23
C GLY A 66 -2.07 -1.13 -1.41
N SER A 67 -2.47 -0.18 -2.24
CA SER A 67 -1.82 1.12 -2.35
C SER A 67 -1.98 1.91 -1.06
N ALA A 68 -1.11 2.90 -0.87
CA ALA A 68 -1.14 3.83 0.24
C ALA A 68 -0.90 5.24 -0.30
N ASP A 69 -1.96 5.93 -0.70
CA ASP A 69 -1.84 7.27 -1.29
C ASP A 69 -2.36 8.34 -0.33
N GLU A 70 -1.68 9.48 -0.28
CA GLU A 70 -2.09 10.69 0.42
C GLU A 70 -2.53 11.75 -0.61
N PHE A 71 -3.68 12.35 -0.39
CA PHE A 71 -4.14 13.51 -1.14
C PHE A 71 -4.41 14.70 -0.25
N ARG A 72 -4.27 15.89 -0.84
CA ARG A 72 -4.62 17.18 -0.28
C ARG A 72 -5.62 17.88 -1.20
N ILE A 73 -6.69 18.41 -0.62
CA ILE A 73 -7.68 19.26 -1.31
C ILE A 73 -7.73 20.59 -0.55
N ALA A 74 -7.41 21.69 -1.21
CA ALA A 74 -7.69 23.03 -0.69
C ALA A 74 -8.96 23.58 -1.36
N VAL A 75 -10.01 23.78 -0.58
CA VAL A 75 -11.27 24.38 -1.01
C VAL A 75 -11.25 25.86 -0.70
N ARG A 76 -11.31 26.71 -1.72
CA ARG A 76 -11.22 28.17 -1.61
C ARG A 76 -12.55 28.84 -1.92
N GLY A 77 -12.87 29.86 -1.13
CA GLY A 77 -14.06 30.68 -1.32
C GLY A 77 -13.74 32.15 -1.03
N THR A 78 -14.79 32.91 -0.74
CA THR A 78 -14.68 34.33 -0.40
C THR A 78 -15.18 34.49 1.03
N GLY A 79 -14.26 34.81 1.94
CA GLY A 79 -14.59 35.01 3.35
C GLY A 79 -15.55 36.19 3.58
N GLY A 80 -16.00 36.36 4.81
CA GLY A 80 -16.89 37.46 5.16
C GLY A 80 -17.50 37.36 6.56
N HIS A 81 -18.44 38.24 6.86
CA HIS A 81 -19.12 38.22 8.16
C HIS A 81 -20.16 37.09 8.18
N GLY A 82 -20.18 36.28 9.24
CA GLY A 82 -21.13 35.16 9.39
C GLY A 82 -22.61 35.55 9.44
N GLY A 83 -22.93 36.84 9.57
CA GLY A 83 -24.30 37.36 9.52
C GLY A 83 -24.70 37.85 8.12
N LEU A 84 -23.78 37.89 7.16
CA LEU A 84 -24.00 38.37 5.79
C LEU A 84 -23.52 37.34 4.74
N PRO A 85 -23.97 36.07 4.81
CA PRO A 85 -23.43 35.00 3.98
C PRO A 85 -23.67 35.19 2.48
N HIS A 86 -24.67 35.97 2.08
CA HIS A 86 -24.97 36.28 0.68
C HIS A 86 -23.86 37.07 -0.04
N LEU A 87 -22.93 37.69 0.70
CA LEU A 87 -21.76 38.41 0.17
C LEU A 87 -20.50 37.52 0.09
N SER A 88 -20.63 36.24 0.43
CA SER A 88 -19.52 35.29 0.56
C SER A 88 -19.74 34.02 -0.26
N VAL A 89 -18.67 33.24 -0.37
CA VAL A 89 -18.69 31.85 -0.83
C VAL A 89 -18.06 31.06 0.30
N ASP A 90 -18.85 30.22 0.97
CA ASP A 90 -18.43 29.52 2.19
C ASP A 90 -17.67 28.22 1.87
N PRO A 91 -16.34 28.17 2.07
CA PRO A 91 -15.55 26.97 1.80
C PRO A 91 -15.77 25.88 2.84
N VAL A 92 -16.28 26.18 4.05
CA VAL A 92 -16.61 25.18 5.07
C VAL A 92 -17.78 24.34 4.62
N VAL A 93 -18.84 25.00 4.13
CA VAL A 93 -19.99 24.30 3.55
C VAL A 93 -19.57 23.50 2.32
N ALA A 94 -18.78 24.08 1.42
CA ALA A 94 -18.30 23.39 0.23
C ALA A 94 -17.46 22.15 0.57
N ALA A 95 -16.50 22.27 1.49
CA ALA A 95 -15.66 21.16 1.94
C ALA A 95 -16.49 20.04 2.58
N ALA A 96 -17.49 20.37 3.41
CA ALA A 96 -18.38 19.37 4.01
C ALA A 96 -19.14 18.57 2.94
N HIS A 97 -19.66 19.24 1.90
CA HIS A 97 -20.31 18.57 0.79
C HIS A 97 -19.34 17.70 -0.03
N VAL A 98 -18.09 18.15 -0.22
CA VAL A 98 -17.04 17.34 -0.85
C VAL A 98 -16.81 16.06 -0.07
N VAL A 99 -16.61 16.14 1.26
CA VAL A 99 -16.38 14.95 2.12
C VAL A 99 -17.52 13.93 1.98
N VAL A 100 -18.77 14.39 1.99
CA VAL A 100 -19.94 13.51 1.82
C VAL A 100 -19.97 12.88 0.43
N ALA A 101 -19.70 13.66 -0.63
CA ALA A 101 -19.71 13.17 -2.00
C ALA A 101 -18.60 12.14 -2.27
N LEU A 102 -17.41 12.31 -1.70
CA LEU A 102 -16.31 11.36 -1.85
C LEU A 102 -16.67 9.94 -1.38
N GLN A 103 -17.61 9.79 -0.43
CA GLN A 103 -18.06 8.47 0.04
C GLN A 103 -18.75 7.66 -1.06
N THR A 104 -19.28 8.33 -2.09
CA THR A 104 -19.93 7.66 -3.22
C THR A 104 -18.95 6.91 -4.12
N LEU A 105 -17.65 7.28 -4.11
CA LEU A 105 -16.63 6.64 -4.94
C LEU A 105 -16.52 5.15 -4.61
N VAL A 106 -16.27 4.81 -3.35
CA VAL A 106 -16.24 3.41 -2.92
C VAL A 106 -17.63 2.80 -2.97
N ALA A 107 -18.64 3.51 -2.47
CA ALA A 107 -19.96 2.93 -2.34
C ALA A 107 -20.60 2.57 -3.68
N ARG A 108 -20.37 3.36 -4.75
CA ARG A 108 -21.11 3.29 -6.03
C ARG A 108 -20.22 3.05 -7.26
N GLU A 109 -18.93 3.37 -7.23
CA GLU A 109 -18.03 3.21 -8.40
C GLU A 109 -17.09 1.99 -8.29
N VAL A 110 -16.91 1.44 -7.08
CA VAL A 110 -16.09 0.24 -6.84
C VAL A 110 -16.96 -1.01 -6.84
N ALA A 111 -16.48 -2.06 -7.49
CA ALA A 111 -17.17 -3.35 -7.49
C ALA A 111 -17.23 -3.92 -6.06
N PRO A 112 -18.37 -4.47 -5.60
CA PRO A 112 -18.54 -4.89 -4.20
C PRO A 112 -17.57 -5.99 -3.71
N ASP A 113 -16.97 -6.74 -4.62
CA ASP A 113 -15.98 -7.78 -4.36
C ASP A 113 -14.53 -7.26 -4.31
N ARG A 114 -14.33 -5.95 -4.55
CA ARG A 114 -13.03 -5.29 -4.55
C ARG A 114 -12.88 -4.42 -3.31
N SER A 115 -11.75 -4.58 -2.60
CA SER A 115 -11.44 -3.76 -1.43
C SER A 115 -10.85 -2.42 -1.84
N ALA A 116 -11.51 -1.31 -1.47
CA ALA A 116 -10.98 0.04 -1.63
C ALA A 116 -11.40 0.93 -0.47
N VAL A 117 -10.59 1.94 -0.17
CA VAL A 117 -10.85 2.93 0.89
C VAL A 117 -10.59 4.32 0.34
N VAL A 118 -11.51 5.25 0.62
CA VAL A 118 -11.30 6.70 0.51
C VAL A 118 -11.64 7.26 1.88
N SER A 119 -10.69 7.89 2.55
CA SER A 119 -10.89 8.45 3.89
C SER A 119 -10.34 9.85 3.99
N VAL A 120 -11.12 10.78 4.55
CA VAL A 120 -10.66 12.13 4.88
C VAL A 120 -10.32 12.14 6.37
N GLY A 121 -9.04 12.20 6.68
CA GLY A 121 -8.53 12.15 8.06
C GLY A 121 -8.36 13.52 8.70
N LEU A 122 -8.28 14.58 7.89
CA LEU A 122 -8.11 15.95 8.36
C LEU A 122 -9.05 16.89 7.60
N ILE A 123 -9.69 17.79 8.35
CA ILE A 123 -10.43 18.94 7.86
C ILE A 123 -10.06 20.15 8.73
N GLN A 124 -9.55 21.21 8.10
CA GLN A 124 -9.11 22.41 8.83
C GLN A 124 -9.44 23.68 8.05
N GLY A 125 -10.15 24.61 8.68
CA GLY A 125 -10.38 25.95 8.13
C GLY A 125 -11.17 26.86 9.07
N GLY A 126 -11.02 28.16 8.88
CA GLY A 126 -11.58 29.19 9.77
C GLY A 126 -10.76 29.41 11.05
N GLN A 127 -11.02 30.53 11.73
CA GLN A 127 -10.36 30.92 12.99
C GLN A 127 -11.32 31.52 14.03
N ALA A 128 -12.52 31.92 13.62
CA ALA A 128 -13.53 32.54 14.50
C ALA A 128 -14.92 32.08 14.09
N HIS A 129 -15.82 31.91 15.07
CA HIS A 129 -17.16 31.36 14.86
C HIS A 129 -18.10 32.29 14.07
N ASN A 130 -17.82 33.60 14.03
CA ASN A 130 -18.65 34.62 13.38
C ASN A 130 -18.06 35.14 12.06
N VAL A 131 -17.05 34.46 11.52
CA VAL A 131 -16.36 34.81 10.27
C VAL A 131 -16.38 33.61 9.32
N ILE A 132 -16.88 33.82 8.10
CA ILE A 132 -16.81 32.83 7.02
C ILE A 132 -15.35 32.75 6.56
N ALA A 133 -14.80 31.55 6.52
CA ALA A 133 -13.40 31.30 6.15
C ALA A 133 -13.15 31.61 4.66
N ARG A 134 -11.87 31.80 4.30
CA ARG A 134 -11.42 31.92 2.90
C ARG A 134 -11.00 30.60 2.28
N GLU A 135 -10.60 29.64 3.11
CA GLU A 135 -10.07 28.36 2.68
C GLU A 135 -10.33 27.29 3.74
N VAL A 136 -10.52 26.05 3.27
CA VAL A 136 -10.52 24.83 4.08
C VAL A 136 -9.61 23.81 3.42
N GLU A 137 -8.69 23.23 4.19
CA GLU A 137 -7.85 22.12 3.75
C GLU A 137 -8.46 20.79 4.19
N LEU A 138 -8.51 19.83 3.27
CA LEU A 138 -8.80 18.43 3.53
C LEU A 138 -7.56 17.60 3.21
N ARG A 139 -7.22 16.66 4.08
CA ARG A 139 -6.26 15.59 3.76
C ARG A 139 -6.87 14.24 3.98
N GLY A 140 -6.51 13.31 3.10
CA GLY A 140 -7.06 11.98 3.14
C GLY A 140 -6.17 10.96 2.47
N THR A 141 -6.66 9.72 2.45
CA THR A 141 -5.97 8.59 1.86
C THR A 141 -6.87 7.82 0.91
N VAL A 142 -6.26 7.30 -0.15
CA VAL A 142 -6.84 6.28 -1.03
C VAL A 142 -6.06 4.98 -0.83
N ARG A 143 -6.81 3.88 -0.66
CA ARG A 143 -6.28 2.51 -0.68
C ARG A 143 -6.98 1.74 -1.79
N ALA A 144 -6.21 1.12 -2.67
CA ALA A 144 -6.73 0.29 -3.76
C ALA A 144 -5.88 -0.97 -3.93
N PRO A 145 -6.43 -2.10 -4.41
CA PRO A 145 -5.72 -3.37 -4.46
C PRO A 145 -4.87 -3.50 -5.73
N ASP A 146 -5.12 -2.70 -6.76
CA ASP A 146 -4.35 -2.68 -8.00
C ASP A 146 -4.22 -1.25 -8.55
N GLN A 147 -3.29 -1.12 -9.50
CA GLN A 147 -2.89 0.17 -10.05
C GLN A 147 -4.03 0.83 -10.84
N GLU A 148 -4.81 0.06 -11.59
CA GLU A 148 -5.95 0.58 -12.35
C GLU A 148 -6.98 1.25 -11.42
N LEU A 149 -7.37 0.56 -10.33
CA LEU A 149 -8.35 1.11 -9.40
C LEU A 149 -7.76 2.28 -8.61
N ARG A 150 -6.49 2.23 -8.24
CA ARG A 150 -5.77 3.32 -7.57
C ARG A 150 -5.84 4.60 -8.38
N GLU A 151 -5.37 4.55 -9.63
CA GLU A 151 -5.32 5.72 -10.51
C GLU A 151 -6.72 6.26 -10.79
N ARG A 152 -7.69 5.36 -10.99
CA ARG A 152 -9.08 5.74 -11.18
C ARG A 152 -9.62 6.48 -9.95
N LEU A 153 -9.46 5.92 -8.75
CA LEU A 153 -9.96 6.56 -7.53
C LEU A 153 -9.28 7.91 -7.28
N MET A 154 -7.96 8.01 -7.46
CA MET A 154 -7.24 9.28 -7.29
C MET A 154 -7.74 10.37 -8.23
N ARG A 155 -7.94 10.05 -9.53
CA ARG A 155 -8.56 11.00 -10.48
C ARG A 155 -9.99 11.34 -10.06
N ARG A 156 -10.78 10.36 -9.64
CA ARG A 156 -12.18 10.56 -9.26
C ARG A 156 -12.33 11.39 -7.98
N VAL A 157 -11.40 11.30 -7.03
CA VAL A 157 -11.36 12.19 -5.86
C VAL A 157 -11.25 13.64 -6.31
N GLU A 158 -10.33 13.95 -7.22
CA GLU A 158 -10.17 15.30 -7.77
C GLU A 158 -11.44 15.75 -8.51
N GLU A 159 -11.95 14.93 -9.44
CA GLU A 159 -13.13 15.25 -10.26
C GLU A 159 -14.37 15.54 -9.41
N VAL A 160 -14.66 14.68 -8.41
CA VAL A 160 -15.81 14.87 -7.51
C VAL A 160 -15.62 16.10 -6.62
N ALA A 161 -14.42 16.30 -6.06
CA ALA A 161 -14.14 17.46 -5.24
C ALA A 161 -14.35 18.77 -6.02
N ARG A 162 -13.81 18.85 -7.23
CA ARG A 162 -13.98 19.99 -8.14
C ARG A 162 -15.44 20.22 -8.49
N ALA A 163 -16.17 19.17 -8.91
CA ALA A 163 -17.55 19.30 -9.34
C ALA A 163 -18.46 19.81 -8.21
N VAL A 164 -18.33 19.24 -7.02
CA VAL A 164 -19.15 19.61 -5.85
C VAL A 164 -18.84 21.03 -5.38
N ALA A 165 -17.56 21.38 -5.23
CA ALA A 165 -17.16 22.71 -4.80
C ALA A 165 -17.57 23.79 -5.83
N THR A 166 -17.38 23.52 -7.13
CA THR A 166 -17.76 24.44 -8.21
C THR A 166 -19.27 24.70 -8.21
N GLY A 167 -20.09 23.66 -7.97
CA GLY A 167 -21.54 23.83 -7.82
C GLY A 167 -21.94 24.77 -6.67
N LEU A 168 -21.07 24.92 -5.67
CA LEU A 168 -21.21 25.83 -4.54
C LEU A 168 -20.44 27.16 -4.73
N ARG A 169 -19.93 27.40 -5.94
CA ARG A 169 -19.13 28.57 -6.36
C ARG A 169 -17.73 28.65 -5.72
N ALA A 170 -17.26 27.57 -5.10
CA ALA A 170 -15.92 27.47 -4.53
C ALA A 170 -14.92 26.90 -5.54
N GLU A 171 -13.65 27.25 -5.38
CA GLU A 171 -12.54 26.73 -6.16
C GLU A 171 -11.84 25.58 -5.42
N VAL A 172 -11.20 24.68 -6.17
CA VAL A 172 -10.45 23.54 -5.61
C VAL A 172 -9.05 23.50 -6.19
N GLU A 173 -8.08 23.33 -5.31
CA GLU A 173 -6.72 22.89 -5.62
C GLU A 173 -6.55 21.45 -5.10
N PHE A 174 -6.10 20.54 -5.97
CA PHE A 174 -5.89 19.13 -5.63
C PHE A 174 -4.42 18.77 -5.83
N GLU A 175 -3.87 17.99 -4.90
CA GLU A 175 -2.50 17.51 -4.93
C GLU A 175 -2.44 16.07 -4.43
N MET A 176 -1.71 15.21 -5.14
CA MET A 176 -1.25 13.93 -4.61
C MET A 176 0.08 14.16 -3.90
N VAL A 177 0.09 14.01 -2.58
CA VAL A 177 1.21 14.41 -1.72
C VAL A 177 2.29 13.33 -1.67
N ALA A 178 1.87 12.08 -1.49
CA ALA A 178 2.73 10.91 -1.41
C ALA A 178 1.94 9.67 -1.84
N GLY A 179 2.64 8.61 -2.23
CA GLY A 179 1.96 7.38 -2.62
C GLY A 179 2.88 6.17 -2.70
N CYS A 180 2.40 5.06 -2.16
CA CYS A 180 2.97 3.73 -2.42
C CYS A 180 2.00 2.97 -3.35
N PRO A 181 2.48 2.41 -4.47
CA PRO A 181 1.67 1.53 -5.30
C PRO A 181 1.25 0.26 -4.54
N PRO A 182 0.24 -0.47 -5.01
CA PRO A 182 -0.11 -1.76 -4.45
C PRO A 182 0.98 -2.79 -4.75
N VAL A 183 1.23 -3.70 -3.80
CA VAL A 183 2.11 -4.84 -4.04
C VAL A 183 1.34 -5.87 -4.85
N VAL A 184 1.65 -5.96 -6.15
CA VAL A 184 1.04 -6.91 -7.07
C VAL A 184 2.09 -7.91 -7.52
N ASN A 185 1.89 -9.17 -7.17
CA ASN A 185 2.77 -10.25 -7.58
C ASN A 185 2.46 -10.70 -9.01
N ASP A 186 3.51 -10.95 -9.79
CA ASP A 186 3.37 -11.65 -11.07
C ASP A 186 2.88 -13.09 -10.82
N PRO A 187 1.80 -13.55 -11.46
CA PRO A 187 1.26 -14.89 -11.22
C PRO A 187 2.24 -16.04 -11.45
N ALA A 188 3.14 -15.92 -12.44
CA ALA A 188 4.14 -16.95 -12.72
C ALA A 188 5.20 -16.99 -11.61
N SER A 189 5.68 -15.83 -11.17
CA SER A 189 6.62 -15.69 -10.06
C SER A 189 6.01 -16.17 -8.74
N ALA A 190 4.74 -15.87 -8.48
CA ALA A 190 4.01 -16.36 -7.32
C ALA A 190 3.89 -17.89 -7.29
N GLU A 191 3.67 -18.55 -8.44
CA GLU A 191 3.63 -20.01 -8.50
C GLU A 191 5.01 -20.63 -8.23
N VAL A 192 6.11 -20.00 -8.67
CA VAL A 192 7.47 -20.44 -8.30
C VAL A 192 7.66 -20.39 -6.79
N VAL A 193 7.27 -19.27 -6.14
CA VAL A 193 7.35 -19.13 -4.68
C VAL A 193 6.43 -20.11 -3.97
N ARG A 194 5.22 -20.36 -4.48
CA ARG A 194 4.29 -21.35 -3.90
C ARG A 194 4.91 -22.74 -3.90
N ARG A 195 5.48 -23.20 -5.01
CA ARG A 195 6.16 -24.52 -5.08
C ARG A 195 7.35 -24.59 -4.12
N ALA A 196 8.16 -23.54 -4.08
CA ALA A 196 9.27 -23.43 -3.14
C ALA A 196 8.81 -23.51 -1.67
N ALA A 197 7.68 -22.87 -1.35
CA ALA A 197 7.07 -22.93 -0.03
C ALA A 197 6.54 -24.33 0.29
N VAL A 198 5.85 -24.99 -0.65
CA VAL A 198 5.36 -26.36 -0.49
C VAL A 198 6.52 -27.33 -0.20
N GLU A 199 7.65 -27.18 -0.89
CA GLU A 199 8.84 -27.98 -0.60
C GLU A 199 9.48 -27.66 0.76
N ALA A 200 9.34 -26.43 1.24
CA ALA A 200 9.93 -25.97 2.50
C ALA A 200 9.09 -26.39 3.72
N VAL A 201 7.77 -26.26 3.65
CA VAL A 201 6.87 -26.41 4.81
C VAL A 201 5.74 -27.43 4.60
N GLY A 202 5.59 -28.00 3.39
CA GLY A 202 4.51 -28.91 3.03
C GLY A 202 3.23 -28.19 2.60
N GLU A 203 2.45 -28.82 1.71
CA GLU A 203 1.25 -28.22 1.09
C GLU A 203 0.23 -27.72 2.12
N ALA A 204 0.03 -28.45 3.23
CA ALA A 204 -0.94 -28.09 4.27
C ALA A 204 -0.58 -26.78 5.02
N ASN A 205 0.66 -26.30 4.88
CA ASN A 205 1.16 -25.08 5.53
C ASN A 205 1.33 -23.91 4.54
N VAL A 206 0.87 -24.07 3.29
CA VAL A 206 0.85 -23.01 2.29
C VAL A 206 -0.59 -22.56 2.04
N GLU A 207 -0.84 -21.27 2.16
CA GLU A 207 -2.18 -20.71 1.94
C GLU A 207 -2.18 -19.57 0.91
N VAL A 208 -3.34 -19.36 0.29
CA VAL A 208 -3.53 -18.22 -0.62
C VAL A 208 -3.67 -16.96 0.24
N ALA A 209 -2.73 -16.04 0.08
CA ALA A 209 -2.77 -14.77 0.80
C ALA A 209 -4.02 -13.98 0.40
N ARG A 210 -4.72 -13.43 1.38
CA ARG A 210 -5.83 -12.50 1.14
C ARG A 210 -5.26 -11.08 1.02
N PRO A 211 -5.70 -10.29 0.03
CA PRO A 211 -5.27 -8.90 -0.07
C PRO A 211 -5.59 -8.14 1.22
N ILE A 212 -4.61 -7.42 1.76
CA ILE A 212 -4.80 -6.53 2.91
C ILE A 212 -4.42 -5.10 2.52
N THR A 213 -5.01 -4.11 3.18
CA THR A 213 -4.83 -2.68 2.82
C THR A 213 -3.59 -2.03 3.45
N VAL A 214 -2.63 -2.85 3.92
CA VAL A 214 -1.27 -2.42 4.23
C VAL A 214 -0.59 -2.02 2.92
N GLY A 215 0.42 -1.15 2.95
CA GLY A 215 1.27 -0.82 1.81
C GLY A 215 2.74 -1.08 2.16
N ASP A 216 3.57 -1.33 1.15
CA ASP A 216 5.01 -1.62 1.29
C ASP A 216 5.69 -1.20 -0.02
N ASP A 217 6.78 -0.44 0.06
CA ASP A 217 7.45 0.12 -1.12
C ASP A 217 8.25 -0.90 -1.93
N MET A 218 8.24 -2.18 -1.52
CA MET A 218 8.53 -3.32 -2.41
C MET A 218 7.67 -3.28 -3.68
N ALA A 219 6.46 -2.70 -3.60
CA ALA A 219 5.60 -2.46 -4.76
C ALA A 219 6.33 -1.72 -5.89
N CYS A 220 7.22 -0.76 -5.58
CA CYS A 220 7.97 -0.02 -6.59
C CYS A 220 8.95 -0.90 -7.37
N PHE A 221 9.48 -1.97 -6.76
CA PHE A 221 10.30 -2.94 -7.49
C PHE A 221 9.42 -3.79 -8.42
N LEU A 222 8.28 -4.27 -7.91
CA LEU A 222 7.37 -5.15 -8.64
C LEU A 222 6.62 -4.46 -9.79
N GLU A 223 6.50 -3.13 -9.78
CA GLU A 223 6.00 -2.36 -10.94
C GLU A 223 6.97 -2.41 -12.14
N ARG A 224 8.25 -2.71 -11.91
CA ARG A 224 9.31 -2.59 -12.93
C ARG A 224 9.83 -3.94 -13.42
N VAL A 225 9.81 -4.95 -12.56
CA VAL A 225 10.27 -6.29 -12.89
C VAL A 225 9.28 -7.33 -12.35
N SER A 226 9.15 -8.46 -13.05
CA SER A 226 8.34 -9.57 -12.55
C SER A 226 8.86 -10.03 -11.20
N GLY A 227 7.98 -10.45 -10.31
CA GLY A 227 8.44 -10.84 -8.99
C GLY A 227 7.34 -11.26 -8.05
N CYS A 228 7.77 -11.59 -6.84
CA CYS A 228 6.86 -11.98 -5.78
C CYS A 228 7.33 -11.43 -4.43
N TYR A 229 6.40 -10.82 -3.72
CA TYR A 229 6.44 -10.58 -2.29
C TYR A 229 5.52 -11.59 -1.61
N TYR A 230 5.96 -12.22 -0.53
CA TYR A 230 5.17 -13.25 0.14
C TYR A 230 5.27 -13.14 1.66
N LEU A 231 4.33 -13.75 2.37
CA LEU A 231 4.26 -13.68 3.82
C LEU A 231 4.79 -14.95 4.44
N VAL A 232 5.62 -14.81 5.46
CA VAL A 232 6.10 -15.92 6.29
C VAL A 232 5.50 -15.77 7.67
N GLY A 233 4.81 -16.81 8.15
CA GLY A 233 4.19 -16.80 9.45
C GLY A 233 5.21 -16.62 10.57
N ALA A 234 4.95 -15.65 11.44
CA ALA A 234 5.81 -15.29 12.57
C ALA A 234 5.03 -15.20 13.90
N GLY A 235 3.75 -15.59 13.89
CA GLY A 235 2.92 -15.64 15.08
C GLY A 235 3.16 -16.91 15.88
N ASP A 236 3.37 -16.77 17.19
CA ASP A 236 3.39 -17.90 18.11
C ASP A 236 1.94 -18.37 18.41
N PRO A 237 1.54 -19.58 18.00
CA PRO A 237 0.20 -20.08 18.26
C PRO A 237 -0.09 -20.32 19.75
N ALA A 238 0.95 -20.40 20.59
CA ALA A 238 0.78 -20.56 22.05
C ALA A 238 0.44 -19.24 22.76
N LYS A 239 0.70 -18.08 22.14
CA LYS A 239 0.36 -16.78 22.72
C LYS A 239 -1.10 -16.43 22.47
N ALA A 240 -1.84 -16.16 23.55
CA ALA A 240 -3.25 -15.76 23.49
C ALA A 240 -3.45 -14.38 22.83
N VAL A 241 -2.47 -13.48 22.99
CA VAL A 241 -2.43 -12.17 22.35
C VAL A 241 -1.14 -12.07 21.55
N ARG A 242 -1.27 -11.69 20.28
CA ARG A 242 -0.14 -11.44 19.39
C ARG A 242 -0.13 -9.95 19.09
N PRO A 243 0.79 -9.18 19.69
CA PRO A 243 0.92 -7.76 19.38
C PRO A 243 1.10 -7.58 17.87
N PRO A 244 0.29 -6.72 17.22
CA PRO A 244 0.37 -6.53 15.79
C PRO A 244 1.66 -5.79 15.42
N HIS A 245 1.98 -5.78 14.12
CA HIS A 245 2.97 -4.86 13.57
C HIS A 245 2.71 -3.42 14.06
N HIS A 246 3.78 -2.68 14.31
CA HIS A 246 3.78 -1.31 14.87
C HIS A 246 3.30 -1.17 16.33
N HIS A 247 3.03 -2.28 17.03
CA HIS A 247 2.76 -2.25 18.46
C HIS A 247 4.06 -2.16 19.28
N ALA A 248 4.02 -1.48 20.44
CA ALA A 248 5.20 -1.33 21.31
C ALA A 248 5.75 -2.68 21.82
N ASP A 249 4.86 -3.63 22.07
CA ASP A 249 5.19 -5.01 22.48
C ASP A 249 5.34 -5.98 21.29
N PHE A 250 5.54 -5.47 20.07
CA PHE A 250 5.73 -6.31 18.89
C PHE A 250 6.87 -7.32 19.08
N ASP A 251 6.58 -8.57 18.76
CA ASP A 251 7.51 -9.69 18.87
C ASP A 251 7.21 -10.72 17.79
N ILE A 252 8.24 -11.46 17.37
CA ILE A 252 8.16 -12.49 16.35
C ILE A 252 8.61 -13.83 16.89
N ASP A 253 8.06 -14.90 16.35
CA ASP A 253 8.61 -16.23 16.53
C ASP A 253 9.79 -16.44 15.57
N GLU A 254 11.03 -16.43 16.09
CA GLU A 254 12.25 -16.56 15.28
C GLU A 254 12.35 -17.89 14.51
N ARG A 255 11.53 -18.90 14.84
CA ARG A 255 11.41 -20.12 14.02
C ARG A 255 10.90 -19.81 12.60
N ALA A 256 10.37 -18.61 12.37
CA ALA A 256 10.01 -18.10 11.04
C ALA A 256 11.23 -17.84 10.14
N LEU A 257 12.39 -17.46 10.70
CA LEU A 257 13.59 -17.12 9.94
C LEU A 257 14.08 -18.26 9.02
N PRO A 258 14.27 -19.51 9.51
CA PRO A 258 14.67 -20.61 8.63
C PRO A 258 13.61 -20.95 7.57
N VAL A 259 12.32 -20.71 7.84
CA VAL A 259 11.25 -20.89 6.85
C VAL A 259 11.42 -19.89 5.70
N GLY A 260 11.61 -18.61 6.01
CA GLY A 260 11.86 -17.58 4.99
C GLY A 260 13.13 -17.85 4.18
N VAL A 261 14.23 -18.22 4.84
CA VAL A 261 15.49 -18.57 4.16
C VAL A 261 15.31 -19.78 3.24
N SER A 262 14.65 -20.85 3.71
CA SER A 262 14.40 -22.05 2.91
C SER A 262 13.54 -21.77 1.69
N THR A 263 12.40 -21.10 1.87
CA THR A 263 11.47 -20.75 0.79
C THR A 263 12.14 -19.85 -0.24
N SER A 264 12.81 -18.77 0.18
CA SER A 264 13.52 -17.87 -0.74
C SER A 264 14.65 -18.58 -1.49
N THR A 265 15.45 -19.41 -0.80
CA THR A 265 16.55 -20.15 -1.44
C THR A 265 16.02 -21.07 -2.54
N ARG A 266 14.93 -21.81 -2.27
CA ARG A 266 14.31 -22.71 -3.26
C ARG A 266 13.73 -21.95 -4.45
N ALA A 267 13.06 -20.82 -4.21
CA ALA A 267 12.52 -19.98 -5.27
C ALA A 267 13.63 -19.41 -6.17
N LEU A 268 14.70 -18.88 -5.56
CA LEU A 268 15.87 -18.38 -6.29
C LEU A 268 16.53 -19.48 -7.13
N LEU A 269 16.71 -20.68 -6.57
CA LEU A 269 17.26 -21.81 -7.32
C LEU A 269 16.36 -22.25 -8.47
N ALA A 270 15.05 -22.08 -8.38
CA ALA A 270 14.14 -22.41 -9.47
C ALA A 270 14.28 -21.45 -10.67
N TRP A 271 14.66 -20.18 -10.44
CA TRP A 271 14.96 -19.22 -11.52
C TRP A 271 16.38 -19.33 -12.05
N LEU A 272 17.33 -19.72 -11.20
CA LEU A 272 18.77 -19.66 -11.50
C LEU A 272 19.36 -21.01 -11.94
N ARG A 273 18.56 -22.07 -12.06
CA ARG A 273 19.01 -23.39 -12.53
C ARG A 273 18.78 -23.62 -14.01
#